data_AF-A0A0P0EDQ7-F1
#
_entry.id   AF-A0A0P0EDQ7-F1
#
_cell.length_a   1.000
_cell.length_b   1.000
_cell.length_c   1.000
_cell.angle_alpha   90.00
_cell.angle_beta   90.00
_cell.angle_gamma   90.00
#
_symmetry.space_group_name_H-M   'P 1'
#
loop_
_entity.id
_entity.type
_entity.pdbx_description
1 polymer ?
#
loop_
_entity_poly.entity_id
_entity_poly.type
_entity_poly.pdbx_seq_one_letter_code
_entity_poly.pdbx_strand_id
1 'polypeptide(L)' 'MASTPATPLPWTDPRDEISFSVLMANGRLAPRAFADRAEAEAWARPEEGDQVVSFNRICECDS' A
#
# COMPACT_ATOMS: atom_id res chain seq x y z
N MET A 1 8.33 -21.17 35.40
CA MET A 1 8.39 -20.80 33.97
C MET A 1 8.50 -19.28 33.93
N ALA A 2 9.57 -18.72 33.38
CA ALA A 2 9.76 -17.27 33.31
C ALA A 2 9.34 -16.77 31.92
N SER A 3 8.44 -15.80 31.84
CA SER A 3 8.07 -15.13 30.58
C SER A 3 9.21 -14.23 30.13
N THR A 4 9.62 -14.39 28.87
CA THR A 4 10.54 -13.47 28.19
C THR A 4 9.87 -12.09 28.07
N PRO A 5 10.56 -10.98 28.41
CA PRO A 5 10.00 -9.66 28.18
C PRO A 5 9.85 -9.42 26.67
N ALA A 6 8.65 -9.03 26.25
CA ALA A 6 8.39 -8.64 24.87
C ALA A 6 9.04 -7.29 24.60
N THR A 7 9.85 -7.20 23.55
CA THR A 7 10.37 -5.93 23.05
C THR A 7 9.20 -5.11 22.48
N PRO A 8 8.98 -3.86 22.90
CA PRO A 8 7.95 -3.02 22.31
C PRO A 8 8.31 -2.72 20.85
N LEU A 9 7.36 -2.93 19.94
CA LEU A 9 7.50 -2.50 18.56
C LEU A 9 7.47 -0.97 18.49
N PRO A 10 8.19 -0.35 17.54
CA PRO A 10 8.05 1.07 17.28
C PRO A 10 6.60 1.37 16.92
N TRP A 11 6.00 2.36 17.59
CA TRP A 11 4.68 2.85 17.24
C TRP A 11 4.78 3.67 15.94
N THR A 12 3.97 3.29 14.95
CA THR A 12 3.75 4.04 13.71
C THR A 12 2.39 4.73 13.82
N ASP A 13 2.30 6.02 13.44
CA ASP A 13 1.01 6.68 13.39
C ASP A 13 0.17 6.03 12.28
N PRO A 14 -1.02 5.50 12.60
CA PRO A 14 -1.89 4.87 11.62
C PRO A 14 -2.24 5.77 10.43
N ARG A 15 -2.17 7.10 10.58
CA ARG A 15 -2.41 8.07 9.50
C ARG A 15 -1.30 8.11 8.46
N ASP A 16 -0.11 7.71 8.85
CA ASP A 16 1.10 7.69 8.02
C ASP A 16 1.34 6.33 7.36
N GLU A 17 0.51 5.32 7.67
CA GLU A 17 0.53 4.03 6.99
C GLU A 17 -0.07 4.16 5.59
N ILE A 18 0.75 4.56 4.63
CA ILE A 18 0.36 4.75 3.23
C ILE A 18 0.73 3.53 2.38
N SER A 19 -0.24 3.01 1.63
CA SER A 19 -0.08 2.00 0.59
C SER A 19 -0.16 2.66 -0.79
N PHE A 20 0.54 2.09 -1.77
CA PHE A 20 0.51 2.53 -3.16
C PHE A 20 -0.09 1.45 -4.06
N SER A 21 -0.89 1.87 -5.04
CA SER A 21 -1.40 1.00 -6.10
C SER A 21 -1.59 1.78 -7.40
N VAL A 22 -2.01 1.08 -8.45
CA VAL A 22 -2.29 1.67 -9.76
C VAL A 22 -3.76 1.46 -10.09
N LEU A 23 -4.49 2.57 -10.25
CA LEU A 23 -5.84 2.60 -10.78
C LEU A 23 -5.76 2.47 -12.30
N MET A 24 -6.16 1.32 -12.82
CA MET A 24 -6.17 1.07 -14.26
C MET A 24 -7.33 1.80 -14.94
N ALA A 25 -7.23 2.02 -16.25
CA ALA A 25 -8.29 2.68 -17.04
C ALA A 25 -9.65 1.98 -16.99
N ASN A 26 -9.69 0.70 -16.63
CA ASN A 26 -10.93 -0.06 -16.42
C ASN A 26 -11.61 0.22 -15.06
N GLY A 27 -11.05 1.13 -14.25
CA GLY A 27 -11.56 1.50 -12.93
C GLY A 27 -11.21 0.52 -11.80
N ARG A 28 -10.37 -0.49 -12.05
CA ARG A 28 -9.91 -1.45 -11.04
C ARG A 28 -8.48 -1.13 -10.60
N LEU A 29 -8.16 -1.46 -9.36
CA LEU A 29 -6.78 -1.44 -8.87
C LEU A 29 -5.99 -2.61 -9.45
N ALA A 30 -4.68 -2.40 -9.60
CA ALA A 30 -3.74 -3.42 -10.03
C ALA A 30 -3.84 -4.67 -9.12
N PRO A 31 -3.79 -5.89 -9.69
CA PRO A 31 -3.94 -7.14 -8.93
C PRO A 31 -2.64 -7.53 -8.21
N ARG A 32 -1.89 -6.55 -7.69
CA ARG A 32 -0.65 -6.75 -6.94
C ARG A 32 -0.41 -5.60 -5.98
N ALA A 33 0.34 -5.89 -4.93
CA ALA A 33 0.88 -4.87 -4.03
C ALA A 33 2.21 -4.30 -4.57
N PHE A 34 2.52 -3.08 -4.12
CA PHE A 34 3.76 -2.37 -4.39
C PHE A 34 4.42 -1.99 -3.05
N ALA A 35 5.74 -2.05 -2.99
CA ALA A 35 6.50 -1.68 -1.81
C ALA A 35 6.55 -0.15 -1.62
N ASP A 36 6.60 0.59 -2.71
CA ASP A 36 6.67 2.05 -2.70
C ASP A 36 6.04 2.67 -3.95
N ARG A 37 5.97 4.00 -3.95
CA ARG A 37 5.43 4.78 -5.07
C ARG A 37 6.21 4.59 -6.36
N ALA A 38 7.54 4.47 -6.29
CA ALA A 38 8.38 4.36 -7.48
C ALA A 38 8.16 3.01 -8.18
N GLU A 39 7.94 1.94 -7.42
CA GLU A 39 7.58 0.64 -7.97
C GLU A 39 6.21 0.69 -8.68
N ALA A 40 5.23 1.37 -8.09
CA ALA A 40 3.93 1.58 -8.72
C ALA A 40 4.03 2.42 -10.00
N GLU A 41 4.83 3.48 -9.99
CA GLU A 41 5.10 4.34 -11.15
C GLU A 41 5.84 3.60 -12.28
N ALA A 42 6.78 2.72 -11.95
CA ALA A 42 7.49 1.91 -12.94
C ALA A 42 6.62 0.84 -13.60
N TRP A 43 5.55 0.41 -12.92
CA TRP A 43 4.59 -0.56 -13.45
C TRP A 43 3.45 0.08 -14.23
N ALA A 44 2.99 1.26 -13.79
CA ALA A 44 1.86 1.97 -14.40
C ALA A 44 2.13 2.31 -15.87
N ARG A 45 1.08 2.23 -16.69
CA ARG A 45 1.10 2.64 -18.09
C ARG A 45 0.23 3.87 -18.29
N PRO A 46 0.74 5.08 -18.03
CA PRO A 46 -0.06 6.31 -18.11
C PRO A 46 -0.62 6.55 -19.51
N GLU A 47 0.03 6.06 -20.57
CA GLU A 47 -0.46 6.09 -21.95
C GLU A 47 -1.73 5.24 -22.17
N GLU A 48 -1.96 4.22 -21.34
CA GLU A 48 -3.18 3.41 -21.35
C GLU A 48 -4.26 3.97 -20.41
N GLY A 49 -3.96 5.05 -19.68
CA GLY A 49 -4.87 5.71 -18.74
C GLY A 49 -4.70 5.30 -17.27
N ASP A 50 -3.63 4.58 -16.95
CA ASP A 50 -3.31 4.18 -15.57
C ASP A 50 -2.92 5.39 -14.71
N GLN A 51 -3.29 5.35 -13.42
CA GLN A 51 -2.97 6.38 -12.44
C GLN A 51 -2.42 5.77 -11.16
N VAL A 52 -1.26 6.24 -10.72
CA VAL A 52 -0.72 5.85 -9.42
C VAL A 52 -1.51 6.54 -8.33
N VAL A 53 -2.04 5.76 -7.40
CA VAL A 53 -2.84 6.24 -6.27
C VAL A 53 -2.19 5.81 -4.96
N SER A 54 -2.36 6.65 -3.95
CA SER A 54 -1.96 6.37 -2.58
C SER A 54 -3.19 6.39 -1.68
N PHE A 55 -3.29 5.42 -0.78
CA PHE A 55 -4.38 5.36 0.19
C PHE A 55 -3.83 4.92 1.55
N ASN A 56 -4.57 5.24 2.60
CA ASN A 56 -4.22 4.76 3.93
C ASN A 56 -4.46 3.26 3.99
N ARG A 57 -3.47 2.50 4.48
CA ARG A 57 -3.51 1.04 4.63
C ARG A 57 -4.70 0.57 5.47
N ILE A 58 -5.16 1.37 6.41
CA ILE A 58 -6.32 1.05 7.27
C ILE A 58 -7.62 1.04 6.48
N CYS A 59 -7.66 1.75 5.34
CA CYS A 59 -8.79 1.73 4.42
C CYS A 59 -8.79 0.53 3.48
N GLU A 60 -7.77 -0.34 3.50
CA GLU A 60 -7.82 -1.60 2.76
C GLU A 60 -8.88 -2.51 3.36
N CYS A 61 -9.95 -2.76 2.61
CA CYS A 61 -10.89 -3.81 2.94
C CYS A 61 -10.25 -5.16 2.61
N ASP A 62 -10.07 -6.02 3.61
CA ASP A 62 -9.83 -7.45 3.40
C ASP A 62 -11.13 -8.01 2.79
N SER A 63 -11.06 -8.42 1.52
CA SER A 63 -12.21 -8.82 0.69
C SER A 63 -12.77 -10.19 1.05
#